data_AF-A0A6I6JZ44-F1
#
_entry.id   AF-A0A6I6JZ44-F1
#
_cell.length_a   1.000
_cell.length_b   1.000
_cell.length_c   1.000
_cell.angle_alpha   90.00
_cell.angle_beta   90.00
_cell.angle_gamma   90.00
#
_symmetry.space_group_name_H-M   'P 1'
#
loop_
_entity.id
_entity.type
_entity.pdbx_description
1 polymer ?
#
loop_
_entity_poly.entity_id
_entity_poly.type
_entity_poly.pdbx_seq_one_letter_code
_entity_poly.pdbx_strand_id
1 'polypeptide(L)'
;MKPFKLATLAFVFIIASCQKDDSKGGVDIPVPGENFNFYKSASLYENAQASRSEEFSDEFEITDVDLTDNILNVAVSYNGSCESNKFDVIWNGYVMETFPQRINLIIKRTANNCDPNGELKDEILAIDLLKFMGLSSMPENTVFTVANASKIPEEDNADTTVTVTNN
;
A
#
# COMPACT_ATOMS: atom_id res chain seq x y z
N MET A 1 66.75 9.94 34.41
CA MET A 1 65.31 9.62 34.30
C MET A 1 64.82 10.11 32.95
N LYS A 2 64.36 9.21 32.07
CA LYS A 2 63.80 9.54 30.74
C LYS A 2 62.28 9.44 30.82
N PRO A 3 61.48 10.42 30.35
CA PRO A 3 60.04 10.24 30.23
C PRO A 3 59.72 9.45 28.96
N PHE A 4 59.23 8.22 29.13
CA PHE A 4 58.67 7.38 28.06
C PHE A 4 57.24 7.85 27.78
N LYS A 5 56.96 8.17 26.52
CA LYS A 5 55.69 8.74 26.06
C LYS A 5 54.58 7.68 25.97
N LEU A 6 53.41 8.07 26.48
CA LEU A 6 52.09 8.05 25.83
C LEU A 6 51.68 6.81 25.02
N ALA A 7 50.64 6.12 25.49
CA ALA A 7 49.76 5.30 24.67
C ALA A 7 48.31 5.44 25.16
N THR A 8 47.63 6.50 24.73
CA THR A 8 46.18 6.64 24.86
C THR A 8 45.54 5.81 23.76
N LEU A 9 44.96 4.67 24.11
CA LEU A 9 44.24 3.79 23.20
C LEU A 9 42.88 4.43 22.88
N ALA A 10 42.81 5.16 21.76
CA ALA A 10 41.56 5.71 21.24
C ALA A 10 40.73 4.58 20.62
N PHE A 11 39.64 4.20 21.30
CA PHE A 11 38.63 3.28 20.77
C PHE A 11 37.76 4.05 19.78
N VAL A 12 38.07 3.92 18.49
CA VAL A 12 37.28 4.51 17.40
C VAL A 12 36.01 3.68 17.25
N PHE A 13 34.89 4.19 17.77
CA PHE A 13 33.55 3.73 17.40
C PHE A 13 33.30 4.12 15.95
N ILE A 14 33.46 3.16 15.04
CA ILE A 14 33.00 3.29 13.66
C ILE A 14 31.47 3.15 13.73
N ILE A 15 30.77 4.28 13.85
CA ILE A 15 29.36 4.35 13.51
C ILE A 15 29.26 4.12 12.01
N ALA A 16 28.96 2.88 11.63
CA ALA A 16 28.50 2.56 10.29
C ALA A 16 27.14 3.23 10.08
N SER A 17 27.16 4.48 9.62
CA SER A 17 25.99 5.10 9.02
C SER A 17 25.79 4.41 7.68
N CYS A 18 24.90 3.42 7.65
CA CYS A 18 24.28 3.00 6.41
C CYS A 18 23.51 4.21 5.87
N GLN A 19 24.14 4.96 4.96
CA GLN A 19 23.38 5.76 4.02
C GLN A 19 22.60 4.77 3.17
N LYS A 20 21.27 4.74 3.33
CA LYS A 20 20.42 4.11 2.32
C LYS A 20 20.64 4.91 1.04
N ASP A 21 21.27 4.27 0.07
CA ASP A 21 21.31 4.77 -1.30
C ASP A 21 19.87 4.77 -1.82
N ASP A 22 19.22 5.94 -1.77
CA ASP A 22 17.92 6.20 -2.39
C ASP A 22 18.09 6.23 -3.92
N SER A 23 18.35 5.06 -4.48
CA SER A 23 18.55 4.86 -5.91
C SER A 23 17.36 4.12 -6.52
N LYS A 24 16.17 4.72 -6.52
CA LYS A 24 15.12 4.41 -7.52
C LYS A 24 14.29 5.65 -7.89
N GLY A 25 14.94 6.61 -8.55
CA GLY A 25 14.27 7.64 -9.34
C GLY A 25 13.71 7.04 -10.64
N GLY A 26 12.62 6.30 -10.55
CA GLY A 26 11.71 6.05 -11.67
C GLY A 26 10.50 6.96 -11.50
N VAL A 27 9.95 7.49 -12.60
CA VAL A 27 8.65 8.18 -12.53
C VAL A 27 7.59 7.12 -12.20
N ASP A 28 6.83 7.35 -11.14
CA ASP A 28 5.72 6.49 -10.75
C ASP A 28 4.54 6.68 -11.73
N ILE A 29 4.59 5.97 -12.85
CA ILE A 29 3.56 6.03 -13.89
C ILE A 29 2.45 5.04 -13.55
N PRO A 30 1.20 5.49 -13.34
CA PRO A 30 0.09 4.58 -13.11
C PRO A 30 -0.27 3.78 -14.35
N VAL A 31 -0.73 2.55 -14.15
CA VAL A 31 -1.46 1.78 -15.15
C VAL A 31 -2.96 1.99 -14.88
N PRO A 32 -3.73 2.59 -15.81
CA PRO A 32 -5.15 2.81 -15.61
C PRO A 32 -5.94 1.50 -15.45
N GLY A 33 -6.76 1.42 -14.41
CA GLY A 33 -7.86 0.48 -14.28
C GLY A 33 -9.17 1.09 -14.81
N GLU A 34 -10.30 0.45 -14.53
CA GLU A 34 -11.62 0.96 -14.96
C GLU A 34 -12.02 2.22 -14.16
N ASN A 35 -11.89 2.16 -12.84
CA ASN A 35 -12.27 3.20 -11.89
C ASN A 35 -11.18 3.52 -10.86
N PHE A 36 -9.95 3.06 -11.10
CA PHE A 36 -8.78 3.34 -10.27
C PHE A 36 -7.52 3.48 -11.12
N ASN A 37 -6.43 3.96 -10.50
CA ASN A 37 -5.09 3.86 -11.06
C ASN A 37 -4.27 2.85 -10.27
N PHE A 38 -3.55 1.99 -10.97
CA PHE A 38 -2.66 1.03 -10.34
C PHE A 38 -1.22 1.54 -10.34
N TYR A 39 -0.60 1.59 -9.17
CA TYR A 39 0.81 1.97 -9.00
C TYR A 39 1.62 0.77 -8.52
N LYS A 40 2.67 0.41 -9.28
CA LYS A 40 3.72 -0.50 -8.84
C LYS A 40 4.94 0.32 -8.40
N SER A 41 4.98 0.72 -7.14
CA SER A 41 6.01 1.61 -6.60
C SER A 41 6.25 1.36 -5.11
N ALA A 42 7.48 0.95 -4.78
CA ALA A 42 7.88 0.74 -3.38
C ALA A 42 7.92 2.06 -2.60
N SER A 43 8.39 3.15 -3.20
CA SER A 43 8.46 4.48 -2.56
C SER A 43 7.07 5.04 -2.26
N LEU A 44 6.14 4.96 -3.22
CA LEU A 44 4.76 5.38 -2.97
C LEU A 44 4.09 4.51 -1.92
N TYR A 45 4.35 3.20 -1.94
CA TYR A 45 3.81 2.29 -0.95
C TYR A 45 4.32 2.64 0.46
N GLU A 46 5.63 2.83 0.64
CA GLU A 46 6.23 3.19 1.93
C GLU A 46 5.70 4.54 2.44
N ASN A 47 5.58 5.54 1.57
CA ASN A 47 4.98 6.82 1.93
C ASN A 47 3.50 6.65 2.32
N ALA A 48 2.72 5.96 1.50
CA ALA A 48 1.30 5.74 1.76
C ALA A 48 1.10 5.00 3.08
N GLN A 49 1.92 3.99 3.38
CA GLN A 49 1.88 3.23 4.63
C GLN A 49 2.21 4.10 5.85
N ALA A 50 3.19 5.00 5.73
CA ALA A 50 3.62 5.87 6.83
C ALA A 50 2.70 7.08 7.05
N SER A 51 1.97 7.50 6.03
CA SER A 51 1.13 8.70 6.06
C SER A 51 -0.36 8.42 6.22
N ARG A 52 -0.79 7.15 6.36
CA ARG A 52 -2.19 6.76 6.48
C ARG A 52 -2.92 7.62 7.52
N SER A 53 -3.98 8.29 7.07
CA SER A 53 -4.82 9.21 7.85
C SER A 53 -5.86 9.84 6.93
N GLU A 54 -6.91 10.44 7.51
CA GLU A 54 -7.89 11.25 6.79
C GLU A 54 -7.27 12.48 6.10
N GLU A 55 -6.09 12.94 6.56
CA GLU A 55 -5.34 14.02 5.89
C GLU A 55 -4.66 13.54 4.60
N PHE A 56 -4.21 12.29 4.56
CA PHE A 56 -3.50 11.73 3.41
C PHE A 56 -4.41 11.16 2.33
N SER A 57 -5.57 10.65 2.73
CA SER A 57 -6.59 10.07 1.87
C SER A 57 -7.96 10.50 2.35
N ASP A 58 -8.79 10.98 1.44
CA ASP A 58 -10.19 11.26 1.76
C ASP A 58 -10.88 10.01 2.29
N GLU A 59 -11.80 10.18 3.24
CA GLU A 59 -12.48 9.10 3.95
C GLU A 59 -13.22 8.15 2.99
N PHE A 60 -13.09 6.85 3.23
CA PHE A 60 -13.90 5.80 2.63
C PHE A 60 -13.86 4.57 3.52
N GLU A 61 -14.76 3.63 3.29
CA GLU A 61 -14.79 2.34 3.95
C GLU A 61 -14.51 1.22 2.94
N ILE A 62 -13.78 0.19 3.37
CA ILE A 62 -13.71 -1.08 2.67
C ILE A 62 -14.79 -1.96 3.28
N THR A 63 -15.83 -2.28 2.51
CA THR A 63 -17.00 -3.02 2.99
C THR A 63 -16.90 -4.52 2.75
N ASP A 64 -16.17 -4.92 1.71
CA ASP A 64 -15.89 -6.33 1.41
C ASP A 64 -14.62 -6.46 0.56
N VAL A 65 -13.97 -7.62 0.66
CA VAL A 65 -12.85 -8.01 -0.19
C VAL A 65 -13.00 -9.48 -0.55
N ASP A 66 -13.24 -9.74 -1.84
CA ASP A 66 -13.32 -11.08 -2.38
C ASP A 66 -12.32 -11.31 -3.51
N LEU A 67 -12.02 -12.59 -3.76
CA LEU A 67 -11.19 -12.99 -4.88
C LEU A 67 -11.98 -13.97 -5.75
N THR A 68 -12.32 -13.54 -6.95
CA THR A 68 -13.07 -14.35 -7.92
C THR A 68 -12.31 -14.37 -9.24
N ASP A 69 -11.98 -15.56 -9.77
CA ASP A 69 -11.27 -15.74 -11.04
C ASP A 69 -9.94 -14.95 -11.17
N ASN A 70 -9.19 -14.82 -10.06
CA ASN A 70 -7.96 -14.01 -9.93
C ASN A 70 -8.15 -12.48 -9.98
N ILE A 71 -9.40 -12.02 -9.96
CA ILE A 71 -9.75 -10.61 -9.79
C ILE A 71 -9.99 -10.38 -8.31
N LEU A 72 -9.22 -9.47 -7.73
CA LEU A 72 -9.45 -9.00 -6.37
C LEU A 72 -10.51 -7.90 -6.44
N ASN A 73 -11.72 -8.22 -6.00
CA ASN A 73 -12.82 -7.28 -5.92
C ASN A 73 -12.78 -6.63 -4.54
N VAL A 74 -12.59 -5.32 -4.52
CA VAL A 74 -12.65 -4.54 -3.28
C VAL A 74 -13.89 -3.65 -3.33
N ALA A 75 -14.88 -3.97 -2.51
CA ALA A 75 -16.05 -3.13 -2.36
C ALA A 75 -15.72 -1.97 -1.42
N VAL A 76 -16.00 -0.75 -1.88
CA VAL A 76 -15.78 0.48 -1.11
C VAL A 76 -17.07 1.28 -0.99
N SER A 77 -17.23 1.95 0.15
CA SER A 77 -18.34 2.89 0.39
C SER A 77 -17.77 4.26 0.77
N TYR A 78 -18.26 5.33 0.16
CA TYR A 78 -17.72 6.68 0.37
C TYR A 78 -18.78 7.74 0.05
N ASN A 79 -18.53 8.99 0.44
CA ASN A 79 -19.40 10.10 0.07
C ASN A 79 -19.38 10.34 -1.46
N GLY A 80 -20.47 10.02 -2.14
CA GLY A 80 -20.60 10.11 -3.59
C GLY A 80 -20.83 11.53 -4.12
N SER A 81 -21.16 12.48 -3.25
CA SER A 81 -21.55 13.84 -3.63
C SER A 81 -20.34 14.78 -3.70
N CYS A 82 -19.29 14.34 -4.40
CA CYS A 82 -18.06 15.09 -4.66
C CYS A 82 -17.96 15.45 -6.14
N GLU A 83 -17.32 16.56 -6.47
CA GLU A 83 -17.11 16.98 -7.87
C GLU A 83 -16.21 15.99 -8.63
N SER A 84 -15.18 15.48 -7.95
CA SER A 84 -14.33 14.41 -8.45
C SER A 84 -14.04 13.40 -7.36
N ASN A 85 -13.72 12.19 -7.82
CA ASN A 85 -13.38 11.06 -6.97
C ASN A 85 -12.44 10.14 -7.74
N LYS A 86 -11.33 9.77 -7.13
CA LYS A 86 -10.27 8.98 -7.75
C LYS A 86 -9.74 8.00 -6.72
N PHE A 87 -9.66 6.74 -7.13
CA PHE A 87 -8.97 5.71 -6.36
C PHE A 87 -7.61 5.40 -6.96
N ASP A 88 -6.63 5.23 -6.09
CA ASP A 88 -5.28 4.78 -6.41
C ASP A 88 -5.00 3.50 -5.62
N VAL A 89 -4.68 2.41 -6.33
CA VAL A 89 -4.28 1.12 -5.77
C VAL A 89 -2.75 1.05 -5.84
N ILE A 90 -2.10 0.95 -4.69
CA ILE A 90 -0.65 1.04 -4.57
C ILE A 90 -0.09 -0.31 -4.10
N TRP A 91 0.84 -0.86 -4.88
CA TRP A 91 1.56 -2.08 -4.57
C TRP A 91 3.07 -1.82 -4.54
N ASN A 92 3.77 -2.37 -3.55
CA ASN A 92 5.22 -2.24 -3.43
C ASN A 92 6.03 -3.01 -4.49
N GLY A 93 5.36 -3.86 -5.29
CA GLY A 93 6.00 -4.64 -6.34
C GLY A 93 6.59 -5.98 -5.89
N TYR A 94 6.38 -6.37 -4.63
CA TYR A 94 6.89 -7.62 -4.06
C TYR A 94 5.76 -8.58 -3.71
N VAL A 95 6.00 -9.86 -4.00
CA VAL A 95 5.27 -10.98 -3.38
C VAL A 95 6.16 -11.46 -2.24
N MET A 96 5.65 -11.44 -1.00
CA MET A 96 6.43 -11.90 0.14
C MET A 96 6.56 -13.43 0.08
N GLU A 97 7.79 -13.92 -0.02
CA GLU A 97 8.13 -15.35 -0.08
C GLU A 97 8.01 -16.05 1.31
N THR A 98 7.02 -15.66 2.10
CA THR A 98 6.62 -16.37 3.32
C THR A 98 5.68 -17.53 2.98
N PHE A 99 5.38 -18.39 3.95
CA PHE A 99 4.33 -19.39 3.83
C PHE A 99 3.19 -19.11 4.84
N PRO A 100 1.97 -18.77 4.39
CA PRO A 100 1.58 -18.53 3.00
C PRO A 100 2.25 -17.28 2.39
N GLN A 101 2.26 -17.20 1.06
CA GLN A 101 2.72 -16.00 0.35
C GLN A 101 1.79 -14.83 0.69
N ARG A 102 2.35 -13.62 0.73
CA ARG A 102 1.58 -12.41 1.06
C ARG A 102 1.78 -11.31 0.05
N ILE A 103 0.68 -10.63 -0.28
CA ILE A 103 0.65 -9.46 -1.14
C ILE A 103 -0.13 -8.38 -0.40
N ASN A 104 0.46 -7.20 -0.26
CA ASN A 104 -0.16 -6.08 0.44
C ASN A 104 -0.42 -4.95 -0.55
N LEU A 105 -1.63 -4.42 -0.52
CA LEU A 105 -2.10 -3.31 -1.33
C LEU A 105 -2.58 -2.20 -0.41
N ILE A 106 -2.35 -0.95 -0.80
CA ILE A 106 -2.94 0.22 -0.14
C ILE A 106 -3.87 0.89 -1.13
N ILE A 107 -5.09 1.18 -0.70
CA ILE A 107 -6.05 1.96 -1.49
C ILE A 107 -6.09 3.37 -0.91
N LYS A 108 -5.86 4.34 -1.77
CA LYS A 108 -5.99 5.76 -1.47
C LYS A 108 -7.15 6.33 -2.27
N ARG A 109 -7.93 7.18 -1.62
CA ARG A 109 -8.95 8.00 -2.26
C ARG A 109 -8.49 9.46 -2.34
N THR A 110 -8.81 10.13 -3.43
CA THR A 110 -8.69 11.57 -3.58
C THR A 110 -9.99 12.11 -4.15
N ALA A 111 -10.61 13.02 -3.42
CA ALA A 111 -11.86 13.66 -3.75
C ALA A 111 -11.79 15.17 -3.49
N ASN A 112 -12.72 15.91 -4.07
CA ASN A 112 -12.80 17.36 -3.89
C ASN A 112 -14.25 17.85 -3.87
N ASN A 113 -14.46 18.99 -3.21
CA ASN A 113 -15.74 19.68 -3.17
C ASN A 113 -16.92 18.76 -2.80
N CYS A 114 -16.72 17.91 -1.78
CA CYS A 114 -17.74 17.00 -1.29
C CYS A 114 -18.80 17.74 -0.46
N ASP A 115 -20.08 17.45 -0.71
CA ASP A 115 -21.16 17.84 0.19
C ASP A 115 -21.11 16.99 1.46
N PRO A 116 -20.90 17.55 2.66
CA PRO A 116 -20.85 16.78 3.90
C PRO A 116 -22.15 16.04 4.23
N ASN A 117 -23.28 16.40 3.61
CA ASN A 117 -24.57 15.70 3.75
C ASN A 117 -24.89 14.82 2.54
N GLY A 118 -23.91 14.58 1.68
CA GLY A 118 -24.03 13.78 0.48
C GLY A 118 -24.40 12.33 0.75
N GLU A 119 -25.09 11.72 -0.20
CA GLU A 119 -25.39 10.28 -0.14
C GLU A 119 -24.12 9.45 -0.29
N LEU A 120 -24.06 8.33 0.44
CA LEU A 120 -23.03 7.33 0.26
C LEU A 120 -23.19 6.63 -1.10
N LYS A 121 -22.06 6.36 -1.73
CA LYS A 121 -21.96 5.59 -2.96
C LYS A 121 -21.11 4.37 -2.70
N ASP A 122 -21.63 3.22 -3.13
CA ASP A 122 -20.90 1.96 -3.14
C ASP A 122 -20.31 1.70 -4.53
N GLU A 123 -19.09 1.17 -4.57
CA GLU A 123 -18.37 0.89 -5.80
C GLU A 123 -17.44 -0.31 -5.62
N ILE A 124 -17.21 -1.06 -6.70
CA ILE A 124 -16.29 -2.20 -6.71
C ILE A 124 -15.04 -1.82 -7.51
N LEU A 125 -13.87 -1.95 -6.89
CA LEU A 125 -12.58 -1.87 -7.56
C LEU A 125 -12.18 -3.29 -7.98
N ALA A 126 -12.38 -3.63 -9.26
CA ALA A 126 -12.04 -4.93 -9.82
C ALA A 126 -10.58 -4.97 -10.29
N ILE A 127 -9.69 -5.52 -9.46
CA ILE A 127 -8.24 -5.48 -9.68
C ILE A 127 -7.78 -6.82 -10.28
N ASP A 128 -7.49 -6.84 -11.58
CA ASP A 128 -6.83 -7.98 -12.25
C ASP A 128 -5.36 -8.07 -11.84
N LEU A 129 -5.10 -8.81 -10.77
CA LEU A 129 -3.79 -8.91 -10.16
C LEU A 129 -2.77 -9.55 -11.10
N LEU A 130 -3.17 -10.56 -11.89
CA LEU A 130 -2.26 -11.22 -12.83
C LEU A 130 -1.75 -10.24 -13.88
N LYS A 131 -2.67 -9.43 -14.44
CA LYS A 131 -2.33 -8.36 -15.39
C LYS A 131 -1.42 -7.31 -14.77
N PHE A 132 -1.78 -6.77 -13.62
CA PHE A 132 -1.02 -5.66 -13.02
C PHE A 132 0.32 -6.10 -12.41
N MET A 133 0.42 -7.35 -11.95
CA MET A 133 1.65 -7.89 -11.35
C MET A 133 2.55 -8.60 -12.35
N GLY A 134 2.03 -8.96 -13.53
CA GLY A 134 2.76 -9.72 -14.56
C GLY A 134 2.94 -11.19 -14.18
N LEU A 135 1.96 -11.79 -13.51
CA LEU A 135 1.97 -13.18 -13.06
C LEU A 135 1.15 -14.06 -14.02
N SER A 136 1.56 -15.32 -14.20
CA SER A 136 0.80 -16.29 -15.00
C SER A 136 -0.32 -16.99 -14.21
N SER A 137 -0.18 -17.05 -12.89
CA SER A 137 -1.11 -17.71 -11.97
C SER A 137 -0.83 -17.24 -10.54
N MET A 138 -1.87 -17.22 -9.69
CA MET A 138 -1.70 -16.96 -8.27
C MET A 138 -1.46 -18.27 -7.51
N PRO A 139 -0.44 -18.37 -6.65
CA PRO A 139 -0.26 -19.56 -5.82
C PRO A 139 -1.42 -19.76 -4.85
N GLU A 140 -1.78 -21.02 -4.62
CA GLU A 140 -2.77 -21.39 -3.59
C GLU A 140 -2.39 -20.82 -2.23
N ASN A 141 -3.42 -20.48 -1.44
CA ASN A 141 -3.27 -19.91 -0.10
C ASN A 141 -2.55 -18.56 -0.06
N THR A 142 -2.30 -17.88 -1.18
CA THR A 142 -1.79 -16.51 -1.15
C THR A 142 -2.74 -15.63 -0.37
N VAL A 143 -2.22 -14.85 0.57
CA VAL A 143 -3.00 -13.91 1.38
C VAL A 143 -2.83 -12.51 0.82
N PHE A 144 -3.94 -11.86 0.52
CA PHE A 144 -4.00 -10.45 0.18
C PHE A 144 -4.38 -9.66 1.41
N THR A 145 -3.64 -8.59 1.67
CA THR A 145 -4.05 -7.55 2.63
C THR A 145 -4.34 -6.28 1.84
N VAL A 146 -5.51 -5.71 2.04
CA VAL A 146 -5.93 -4.44 1.46
C VAL A 146 -6.08 -3.43 2.59
N ALA A 147 -5.22 -2.42 2.59
CA ALA A 147 -5.20 -1.36 3.59
C ALA A 147 -5.96 -0.13 3.08
N ASN A 148 -6.77 0.44 3.95
CA ASN A 148 -7.43 1.72 3.76
C ASN A 148 -6.47 2.86 4.16
N ALA A 149 -6.08 3.71 3.20
CA ALA A 149 -5.15 4.79 3.46
C ALA A 149 -5.75 5.96 4.26
N SER A 150 -7.07 6.05 4.41
CA SER A 150 -7.72 7.07 5.25
C SER A 150 -7.68 6.72 6.74
N LYS A 151 -7.39 5.46 7.09
CA LYS A 151 -7.36 4.96 8.46
C LYS A 151 -5.94 4.68 8.93
N ILE A 152 -5.60 5.10 10.15
CA ILE A 152 -4.35 4.66 10.77
C ILE A 152 -4.41 3.13 11.02
N PRO A 153 -3.28 2.41 11.04
CA PRO A 153 -3.29 0.94 11.13
C PRO A 153 -3.97 0.34 12.38
N GLU A 154 -4.10 1.12 13.46
CA GLU A 154 -4.75 0.66 14.69
C GLU A 154 -6.28 0.82 14.72
N GLU A 155 -6.87 1.49 13.71
CA GLU A 155 -8.31 1.68 13.63
C GLU A 155 -9.06 0.42 13.17
N ASP A 156 -10.34 0.33 13.52
CA ASP A 156 -11.20 -0.76 13.09
C ASP A 156 -11.40 -0.74 11.57
N ASN A 157 -11.30 -1.92 10.96
CA ASN A 157 -11.37 -2.13 9.50
C ASN A 157 -10.35 -1.30 8.70
N ALA A 158 -9.23 -0.92 9.33
CA ALA A 158 -8.13 -0.25 8.66
C ALA A 158 -7.50 -1.15 7.58
N ASP A 159 -7.44 -2.45 7.83
CA ASP A 159 -6.92 -3.46 6.90
C ASP A 159 -7.90 -4.64 6.80
N THR A 160 -8.11 -5.15 5.59
CA THR A 160 -8.92 -6.35 5.33
C THR A 160 -8.09 -7.41 4.62
N THR A 161 -8.27 -8.68 4.98
CA THR A 161 -7.49 -9.78 4.40
C THR A 161 -8.38 -10.81 3.72
N VAL A 162 -7.98 -11.27 2.53
CA VAL A 162 -8.59 -12.40 1.83
C VAL A 162 -7.53 -13.43 1.44
N THR A 163 -7.90 -14.71 1.44
CA THR A 163 -6.99 -15.81 1.06
C THR A 163 -7.48 -16.47 -0.22
N VAL A 164 -6.56 -16.80 -1.13
CA VAL A 164 -6.88 -17.61 -2.31
C VAL A 164 -7.38 -18.99 -1.86
N THR A 165 -8.64 -19.28 -2.13
CA THR A 165 -9.23 -20.62 -1.96
C THR A 165 -9.53 -21.20 -3.33
N ASN A 166 -8.93 -22.36 -3.66
CA ASN A 166 -9.33 -23.12 -4.84
C ASN A 166 -10.64 -23.86 -4.52
N ASN A 167 -11.70 -23.57 -5.27
CA ASN A 167 -12.95 -24.35 -5.26
C ASN A 167 -12.84 -25.55 -6.21
#